data_AF-A0A9P9ID60-F1
#
_entry.id   AF-A0A9P9ID60-F1
#
_cell.length_a   1.000
_cell.length_b   1.000
_cell.length_c   1.000
_cell.angle_alpha   90.00
_cell.angle_beta   90.00
_cell.angle_gamma   90.00
#
_symmetry.space_group_name_H-M   'P 1'
#
loop_
_entity.id
_entity.type
_entity.pdbx_description
1 polymer ?
#
loop_
_entity_poly.entity_id
_entity_poly.type
_entity_poly.pdbx_seq_one_letter_code
_entity_poly.pdbx_strand_id
1 'polypeptide(L)'
;YRKAWDRTNGGAIGTPLVFPSQTCGMINPTGYFLPYVKAGGGVFLELNIHNIDLCQRVLGLDLVVKSVSASSICAVHPELAELDDTDNALAIIEFWGGRVAQLFSSRTMASG
;
A
#
# COMPACT_ATOMS: atom_id res chain seq x y z
N TYR A 1 7.16 12.48 4.70
CA TYR A 1 5.95 12.94 3.99
C TYR A 1 5.69 14.44 4.02
N ARG A 2 5.82 15.17 5.14
CA ARG A 2 5.48 16.61 5.24
C ARG A 2 6.14 17.51 4.17
N LYS A 3 7.47 17.44 4.00
CA LYS A 3 8.17 18.23 2.97
C LYS A 3 7.69 17.93 1.54
N ALA A 4 7.38 16.67 1.23
CA ALA A 4 6.85 16.29 -0.09
C ALA A 4 5.45 16.87 -0.28
N TRP A 5 4.59 16.76 0.75
CA TRP A 5 3.27 17.38 0.77
C TRP A 5 3.34 18.89 0.54
N ASP A 6 4.17 19.61 1.27
CA ASP A 6 4.27 21.08 1.15
C ASP A 6 4.68 21.51 -0.26
N ARG A 7 5.58 20.75 -0.91
CA ARG A 7 5.99 21.00 -2.31
C ARG A 7 4.87 20.69 -3.30
N THR A 8 4.18 19.57 -3.14
CA THR A 8 3.06 19.20 -4.00
C THR A 8 1.93 20.22 -3.88
N ASN A 9 1.53 20.55 -2.65
CA ASN A 9 0.47 21.52 -2.37
C ASN A 9 0.86 22.95 -2.78
N GLY A 10 2.16 23.28 -2.75
CA GLY A 10 2.72 24.53 -3.27
C GLY A 10 2.85 24.60 -4.79
N GLY A 11 2.37 23.60 -5.53
CA GLY A 11 2.34 23.59 -7.00
C GLY A 11 3.66 23.24 -7.68
N ALA A 12 4.67 22.76 -6.93
CA ALA A 12 6.01 22.50 -7.48
C ALA A 12 6.06 21.41 -8.58
N ILE A 13 5.01 20.59 -8.69
CA ILE A 13 4.89 19.52 -9.69
C ILE A 13 3.62 19.65 -10.54
N GLY A 14 2.91 20.78 -10.46
CA GLY A 14 1.58 20.92 -11.05
C GLY A 14 0.56 19.97 -10.40
N THR A 15 -0.39 19.48 -11.20
CA THR A 15 -1.42 18.53 -10.75
C THR A 15 -0.84 17.11 -10.64
N PRO A 16 -0.89 16.46 -9.45
CA PRO A 16 -0.50 15.07 -9.31
C PRO A 16 -1.36 14.12 -10.17
N LEU A 17 -0.71 13.25 -10.93
CA LEU A 17 -1.38 12.29 -11.84
C LEU A 17 -1.23 10.84 -11.39
N VAL A 18 -0.04 10.47 -10.92
CA VAL A 18 0.28 9.10 -10.50
C VAL A 18 0.84 9.13 -9.08
N PHE A 19 0.29 8.30 -8.20
CA PHE A 19 0.80 8.11 -6.84
C PHE A 19 1.43 6.72 -6.69
N PRO A 20 2.75 6.59 -6.93
CA PRO A 20 3.46 5.36 -6.61
C PRO A 20 3.78 5.32 -5.12
N SER A 21 3.53 4.18 -4.49
CA SER A 21 3.85 3.98 -3.08
C SER A 21 4.32 2.57 -2.81
N GLN A 22 5.19 2.46 -1.81
CA GLN A 22 5.67 1.21 -1.27
C GLN A 22 5.68 1.30 0.24
N THR A 23 5.20 0.26 0.90
CA THR A 23 5.43 0.03 2.32
C THR A 23 5.94 -1.38 2.47
N CYS A 24 7.12 -1.51 3.06
CA CYS A 24 7.79 -2.78 3.17
C CYS A 24 8.22 -3.01 4.61
N GLY A 25 7.64 -4.02 5.25
CA GLY A 25 8.02 -4.46 6.57
C GLY A 25 9.32 -5.27 6.51
N MET A 26 10.12 -5.11 7.55
CA MET A 26 11.27 -5.98 7.80
C MET A 26 10.78 -7.42 7.95
N ILE A 27 11.47 -8.36 7.30
CA ILE A 27 11.22 -9.78 7.50
C ILE A 27 11.35 -10.13 8.99
N ASN A 28 10.31 -10.74 9.55
CA ASN A 28 10.32 -11.18 10.93
C ASN A 28 10.56 -12.69 11.01
N PRO A 29 11.79 -13.14 11.34
CA PRO A 29 12.09 -14.57 11.48
C PRO A 29 11.52 -15.17 12.76
N THR A 30 10.95 -14.35 13.66
CA THR A 30 10.37 -14.81 14.93
C THR A 30 8.89 -15.19 14.75
N GLY A 31 8.43 -16.20 15.49
CA GLY A 31 7.05 -16.69 15.41
C GLY A 31 5.96 -15.71 15.88
N TYR A 32 6.31 -14.47 16.25
CA TYR A 32 5.35 -13.44 16.66
C TYR A 32 4.48 -12.93 15.51
N PHE A 33 4.96 -13.05 14.27
CA PHE A 33 4.29 -12.53 13.09
C PHE A 33 2.89 -13.13 12.89
N LEU A 34 2.74 -14.45 13.03
CA LEU A 34 1.48 -15.14 12.71
C LEU A 34 0.31 -14.82 13.64
N PRO A 35 0.49 -14.80 14.98
CA PRO A 35 -0.55 -14.32 15.88
C PRO A 35 -0.99 -12.88 15.57
N TYR A 36 -0.06 -12.02 15.15
CA TYR A 36 -0.35 -10.63 14.83
C TYR A 36 -1.20 -10.49 13.57
N VAL A 37 -0.80 -11.14 12.46
CA VAL A 37 -1.56 -11.04 11.20
C VAL A 37 -2.92 -11.71 11.25
N LYS A 38 -3.12 -12.72 12.11
CA LYS A 38 -4.42 -13.38 12.28
C LYS A 38 -5.50 -12.44 12.82
N ALA A 39 -5.12 -11.44 13.61
CA ALA A 39 -6.01 -10.37 14.05
C ALA A 39 -6.11 -9.22 13.05
N GLY A 40 -5.29 -9.24 12.00
CA GLY A 40 -5.24 -8.22 10.95
C GLY A 40 -6.33 -8.41 9.90
N GLY A 41 -6.52 -7.38 9.07
CA GLY A 41 -7.46 -7.38 7.94
C GLY A 41 -6.83 -7.77 6.60
N GLY A 42 -5.66 -8.41 6.63
CA GLY A 42 -4.85 -8.71 5.44
C GLY A 42 -3.92 -7.55 5.02
N VAL A 43 -3.02 -7.85 4.08
CA VAL A 43 -1.86 -7.02 3.73
C VAL A 43 -2.21 -5.58 3.34
N PHE A 44 -3.29 -5.36 2.59
CA PHE A 44 -3.66 -4.00 2.18
C PHE A 44 -4.23 -3.16 3.33
N LEU A 45 -5.03 -3.77 4.21
CA LEU A 45 -5.63 -3.08 5.35
C LEU A 45 -4.63 -2.86 6.49
N GLU A 46 -3.68 -3.77 6.68
CA GLU A 46 -2.69 -3.68 7.73
C GLU A 46 -1.47 -2.85 7.29
N LEU A 47 -0.93 -3.11 6.10
CA LEU A 47 0.34 -2.50 5.67
C LEU A 47 0.16 -1.28 4.76
N ASN A 48 -0.82 -1.29 3.84
CA ASN A 48 -1.03 -0.16 2.92
C ASN A 48 -2.05 0.88 3.38
N ILE A 49 -2.73 0.73 4.53
CA ILE A 49 -3.70 1.72 5.01
C ILE A 49 -3.12 3.13 5.09
N HIS A 50 -1.86 3.26 5.51
CA HIS A 50 -1.15 4.52 5.53
C HIS A 50 -0.89 5.08 4.12
N ASN A 51 -0.63 4.23 3.13
CA ASN A 51 -0.47 4.66 1.75
C ASN A 51 -1.81 5.06 1.12
N ILE A 52 -2.91 4.41 1.51
CA ILE A 52 -4.26 4.77 1.07
C ILE A 52 -4.62 6.17 1.60
N ASP A 53 -4.32 6.47 2.87
CA ASP A 53 -4.47 7.82 3.43
C ASP A 53 -3.62 8.85 2.68
N LEU A 54 -2.33 8.55 2.48
CA LEU A 54 -1.43 9.44 1.74
C LEU A 54 -1.84 9.64 0.28
N CYS A 55 -2.37 8.60 -0.37
CA CYS A 55 -2.91 8.66 -1.73
C CYS A 55 -4.04 9.68 -1.81
N GLN A 56 -5.02 9.58 -0.90
CA GLN A 56 -6.13 10.53 -0.83
C GLN A 56 -5.65 11.94 -0.52
N ARG A 57 -4.67 12.08 0.38
CA ARG A 57 -4.08 13.39 0.68
C ARG A 57 -3.42 14.01 -0.56
N VAL A 58 -2.64 13.23 -1.32
CA VAL A 58 -1.85 13.73 -2.46
C VAL A 58 -2.69 13.93 -3.72
N LEU A 59 -3.59 13.00 -4.04
CA LEU A 59 -4.37 13.04 -5.28
C LEU A 59 -5.69 13.79 -5.14
N GLY A 60 -6.26 13.87 -3.93
CA GLY A 60 -7.54 14.52 -3.63
C GLY A 60 -8.52 13.60 -2.89
N LEU A 61 -9.24 14.16 -1.91
CA LEU A 61 -10.26 13.44 -1.12
C LEU A 61 -11.60 13.25 -1.87
N ASP A 62 -11.81 14.03 -2.92
CA ASP A 62 -13.00 14.01 -3.79
C ASP A 62 -12.90 12.97 -4.91
N LEU A 63 -11.78 12.24 -4.99
CA LEU A 63 -11.58 11.25 -6.05
C LEU A 63 -12.48 10.04 -5.88
N VAL A 64 -13.19 9.72 -6.95
CA VAL A 64 -14.04 8.54 -7.03
C VAL A 64 -13.25 7.41 -7.71
N VAL A 65 -13.14 6.28 -7.02
CA VAL A 65 -12.50 5.07 -7.56
C VAL A 65 -13.31 4.59 -8.77
N LYS A 66 -12.60 4.33 -9.87
CA LYS A 66 -13.13 3.74 -11.10
C LYS A 66 -12.95 2.22 -11.10
N SER A 67 -11.76 1.76 -10.76
CA SER A 67 -11.39 0.35 -10.78
C SER A 67 -10.21 0.09 -9.85
N VAL A 68 -10.13 -1.15 -9.36
CA VAL A 68 -8.99 -1.68 -8.62
C VAL A 68 -8.62 -3.03 -9.22
N SER A 69 -7.34 -3.22 -9.51
CA SER A 69 -6.78 -4.52 -9.83
C SER A 69 -5.61 -4.80 -8.90
N ALA A 70 -5.51 -6.04 -8.43
CA ALA A 70 -4.47 -6.44 -7.50
C ALA A 70 -3.95 -7.84 -7.81
N SER A 71 -2.68 -8.06 -7.50
CA SER A 71 -2.03 -9.36 -7.56
C SER A 71 -1.15 -9.51 -6.33
N SER A 72 -1.11 -10.70 -5.77
CA SER A 72 -0.37 -10.99 -4.54
C SER A 72 0.17 -12.41 -4.53
N ILE A 73 1.19 -12.64 -3.70
CA ILE A 73 1.85 -13.93 -3.51
C ILE A 73 2.24 -14.12 -2.03
N CYS A 74 2.44 -15.36 -1.63
CA CYS A 74 3.16 -15.73 -0.40
C CYS A 74 4.53 -16.29 -0.79
N ALA A 75 5.59 -15.52 -0.57
CA ALA A 75 6.96 -15.90 -0.92
C ALA A 75 7.73 -16.55 0.23
N VAL A 76 7.49 -16.08 1.47
CA VAL A 76 8.24 -16.48 2.67
C VAL A 76 7.35 -17.10 3.73
N HIS A 77 6.10 -16.64 3.84
CA HIS A 77 5.13 -17.08 4.85
C HIS A 77 3.97 -17.86 4.21
N PRO A 78 4.17 -19.11 3.75
CA PRO A 78 3.11 -19.91 3.12
C PRO A 78 1.88 -20.09 4.01
N GLU A 79 2.07 -20.08 5.33
CA GLU A 79 1.01 -20.20 6.32
C GLU A 79 -0.03 -19.05 6.28
N LEU A 80 0.28 -17.92 5.62
CA LEU A 80 -0.68 -16.84 5.38
C LEU A 80 -1.84 -17.26 4.48
N ALA A 81 -1.64 -18.29 3.65
CA ALA A 81 -2.72 -18.82 2.80
C ALA A 81 -3.88 -19.38 3.63
N GLU A 82 -3.62 -19.90 4.83
CA GLU A 82 -4.68 -20.36 5.75
C GLU A 82 -5.50 -19.22 6.35
N LEU A 83 -5.00 -17.98 6.22
CA LEU A 83 -5.61 -16.76 6.74
C LEU A 83 -6.20 -15.87 5.63
N ASP A 84 -6.25 -16.37 4.38
CA ASP A 84 -6.59 -15.57 3.20
C ASP A 84 -5.75 -14.27 3.07
N ASP A 85 -4.49 -14.32 3.50
CA ASP A 85 -3.55 -13.19 3.47
C ASP A 85 -2.30 -13.51 2.63
N THR A 86 -1.51 -12.48 2.34
CA THR A 86 -0.27 -12.57 1.54
C THR A 86 0.86 -11.76 2.14
N ASP A 87 2.12 -12.11 1.81
CA ASP A 87 3.28 -11.35 2.29
C ASP A 87 3.79 -10.33 1.28
N ASN A 88 3.41 -10.44 0.01
CA ASN A 88 3.75 -9.49 -1.04
C ASN A 88 2.53 -9.23 -1.93
N ALA A 89 2.24 -7.95 -2.15
CA ALA A 89 1.08 -7.56 -2.94
C ALA A 89 1.31 -6.26 -3.71
N LEU A 90 0.67 -6.16 -4.88
CA LEU A 90 0.64 -4.98 -5.71
C LEU A 90 -0.81 -4.69 -6.10
N ALA A 91 -1.25 -3.45 -5.92
CA ALA A 91 -2.52 -2.95 -6.40
C ALA A 91 -2.34 -1.72 -7.29
N ILE A 92 -3.18 -1.63 -8.32
CA ILE A 92 -3.37 -0.44 -9.14
C ILE A 92 -4.81 0.02 -8.97
N ILE A 93 -4.96 1.29 -8.61
CA ILE A 93 -6.24 1.97 -8.43
C ILE A 93 -6.36 3.03 -9.51
N GLU A 94 -7.41 2.98 -10.30
CA GLU A 94 -7.75 4.01 -11.27
C GLU A 94 -8.89 4.85 -10.71
N PHE A 95 -8.82 6.17 -10.94
CA PHE A 95 -9.87 7.10 -10.53
C PHE A 95 -10.55 7.72 -11.74
N TRP A 96 -11.82 8.09 -11.58
CA TRP A 96 -12.47 8.98 -12.53
C TRP A 96 -11.70 10.31 -12.58
N GLY A 97 -11.46 10.83 -13.79
CA GLY A 97 -10.57 11.97 -14.02
C GLY A 97 -9.10 11.61 -14.32
N GLY A 98 -8.79 10.32 -14.52
CA GLY A 98 -7.53 9.88 -15.15
C GLY A 98 -6.32 9.79 -14.21
N ARG A 99 -6.52 9.94 -12.90
CA ARG A 99 -5.47 9.74 -11.90
C ARG A 99 -5.33 8.26 -11.57
N VAL A 100 -4.12 7.85 -11.19
CA VAL A 100 -3.79 6.46 -10.87
C VAL A 100 -2.98 6.39 -9.58
N ALA A 101 -3.23 5.38 -8.75
CA ALA A 101 -2.37 5.04 -7.62
C ALA A 101 -1.85 3.61 -7.74
N GLN A 102 -0.60 3.42 -7.32
CA GLN A 102 0.04 2.11 -7.21
C GLN A 102 0.40 1.89 -5.74
N LEU A 103 -0.09 0.79 -5.18
CA LEU A 103 0.20 0.38 -3.81
C LEU A 103 1.01 -0.91 -3.86
N PHE A 104 2.27 -0.83 -3.45
CA PHE A 104 3.12 -2.00 -3.26
C PHE A 104 3.28 -2.28 -1.76
N SER A 105 3.17 -3.56 -1.42
CA SER A 105 3.36 -4.10 -0.08
C SER A 105 4.33 -5.27 -0.12
N SER A 106 5.24 -5.30 0.86
CA SER A 106 6.12 -6.45 1.09
C SER A 106 6.35 -6.64 2.59
N ARG A 107 6.33 -7.87 3.06
CA ARG A 107 6.70 -8.24 4.44
C ARG A 107 8.05 -8.95 4.51
N THR A 108 8.82 -8.90 3.42
CA THR A 108 10.02 -9.71 3.21
C THR A 108 11.28 -8.87 3.01
N MET A 109 11.24 -7.57 3.36
CA MET A 109 12.39 -6.69 3.18
C MET A 109 13.49 -7.01 4.20
N ALA A 110 14.73 -7.13 3.73
CA ALA A 110 15.87 -7.48 4.59
C ALA A 110 16.25 -6.34 5.56
N SER A 111 16.14 -5.11 5.11
CA SER A 111 16.37 -3.89 5.90
C SER A 111 15.09 -3.06 5.84
N GLY A 112 14.28 -3.09 6.91
CA GLY A 112 13.04 -2.30 6.98
C GLY A 112 13.23 -0.79 6.86
#